data_AF-U5ECS3-F1
#
_entry.id   AF-U5ECS3-F1
#
_cell.length_a   1.000
_cell.length_b   1.000
_cell.length_c   1.000
_cell.angle_alpha   90.00
_cell.angle_beta   90.00
_cell.angle_gamma   90.00
#
_symmetry.space_group_name_H-M   'P 1'
#
loop_
_entity.id
_entity.type
_entity.pdbx_description
1 polymer ?
#
loop_
_entity_poly.entity_id
_entity_poly.type
_entity_poly.pdbx_seq_one_letter_code
_entity_poly.pdbx_strand_id
1 'polypeptide(L)'
;MSASRELTETALRPAVCQAVEQAAASTDAAGVRALRIFLHAGLSAYWPLVKAAPERQVAAYETALQTLRERWSPSGGTVGDPTATALFRELDDEAIGFLGLCARHSGTQWLEPLDSIATYMVSVLHGAVLRWLADGNDETTLVVIDDLVGCLTLKAVEA
;
A
#
# COMPACT_ATOMS: atom_id res chain seq x y z
N MET A 1 4.73 25.53 -0.61
CA MET A 1 4.13 24.19 -0.77
C MET A 1 3.49 24.15 -2.15
N SER A 2 4.00 23.32 -3.06
CA SER A 2 3.69 23.43 -4.50
C SER A 2 2.48 22.54 -4.86
N ALA A 3 1.48 23.08 -5.54
CA ALA A 3 0.21 22.42 -5.92
C ALA A 3 0.40 21.09 -6.70
N SER A 4 1.54 20.90 -7.35
CA SER A 4 1.92 19.62 -7.99
C SER A 4 2.07 18.48 -6.98
N ARG A 5 2.41 18.80 -5.71
CA ARG A 5 2.62 17.86 -4.61
C ARG A 5 1.30 17.26 -4.09
N GLU A 6 0.27 18.08 -3.90
CA GLU A 6 -1.07 17.63 -3.46
C GLU A 6 -1.79 16.81 -4.55
N LEU A 7 -1.62 17.16 -5.83
CA LEU A 7 -2.32 16.51 -6.95
C LEU A 7 -1.98 15.01 -7.10
N THR A 8 -0.78 14.59 -6.70
CA THR A 8 -0.31 13.20 -6.93
C THR A 8 -0.61 12.28 -5.75
N GLU A 9 -0.66 12.81 -4.52
CA GLU A 9 -1.19 12.09 -3.34
C GLU A 9 -2.71 11.94 -3.45
N THR A 10 -3.39 12.98 -3.92
CA THR A 10 -4.82 12.95 -4.27
C THR A 10 -5.13 11.98 -5.42
N ALA A 11 -4.18 11.65 -6.29
CA ALA A 11 -4.39 10.79 -7.46
C ALA A 11 -4.12 9.29 -7.21
N LEU A 12 -3.34 8.94 -6.18
CA LEU A 12 -2.93 7.56 -5.93
C LEU A 12 -4.12 6.66 -5.56
N ARG A 13 -4.86 7.05 -4.52
CA ARG A 13 -6.02 6.32 -4.05
C ARG A 13 -7.11 6.18 -5.13
N PRO A 14 -7.51 7.25 -5.86
CA PRO A 14 -8.45 7.11 -6.97
C PRO A 14 -7.98 6.17 -8.08
N ALA A 15 -6.70 6.22 -8.48
CA ALA A 15 -6.18 5.37 -9.54
C ALA A 15 -6.21 3.87 -9.17
N VAL A 16 -5.83 3.53 -7.93
CA VAL A 16 -5.88 2.16 -7.42
C VAL A 16 -7.32 1.65 -7.35
N CYS A 17 -8.24 2.43 -6.78
CA CYS A 17 -9.66 2.06 -6.71
C CYS A 17 -10.28 1.90 -8.11
N GLN A 18 -10.00 2.84 -9.03
CA GLN A 18 -10.49 2.78 -10.40
C GLN A 18 -9.99 1.52 -11.12
N ALA A 19 -8.73 1.12 -10.92
CA ALA A 19 -8.20 -0.11 -11.52
C ALA A 19 -8.92 -1.36 -11.00
N VAL A 20 -9.24 -1.40 -9.69
CA VAL A 20 -10.04 -2.49 -9.11
C VAL A 20 -11.44 -2.52 -9.69
N GLU A 21 -12.12 -1.36 -9.77
CA GLU A 21 -13.47 -1.26 -10.33
C GLU A 21 -13.52 -1.67 -11.81
N GLN A 22 -12.53 -1.25 -12.61
CA GLN A 22 -12.40 -1.66 -14.01
C GLN A 22 -12.17 -3.16 -14.15
N ALA A 23 -11.33 -3.74 -13.29
CA ALA A 23 -11.10 -5.19 -13.26
C ALA A 23 -12.38 -5.94 -12.86
N ALA A 24 -13.13 -5.44 -11.87
CA ALA A 24 -14.40 -6.01 -11.44
C ALA A 24 -15.47 -5.95 -12.53
N ALA A 25 -15.53 -4.85 -13.30
CA ALA A 25 -16.47 -4.70 -14.41
C ALA A 25 -16.16 -5.57 -15.63
N SER A 26 -14.93 -6.07 -15.75
CA SER A 26 -14.45 -6.79 -16.94
C SER A 26 -14.23 -8.28 -16.73
N THR A 27 -14.37 -8.79 -15.50
CA THR A 27 -14.16 -10.19 -15.17
C THR A 27 -15.45 -10.90 -14.80
N ASP A 28 -15.61 -12.15 -15.26
CA ASP A 28 -16.67 -13.06 -14.79
C ASP A 28 -16.21 -13.93 -13.61
N ALA A 29 -14.99 -13.72 -13.10
CA ALA A 29 -14.47 -14.47 -11.96
C ALA A 29 -15.15 -14.03 -10.65
N ALA A 30 -15.26 -14.96 -9.70
CA ALA A 30 -15.68 -14.71 -8.32
C ALA A 30 -14.73 -15.38 -7.33
N GLY A 31 -14.95 -15.14 -6.03
CA GLY A 31 -14.20 -15.76 -4.94
C GLY A 31 -12.73 -15.39 -4.95
N VAL A 32 -11.89 -16.30 -4.46
CA VAL A 32 -10.44 -16.07 -4.30
C VAL A 32 -9.74 -15.76 -5.63
N ARG A 33 -10.26 -16.28 -6.75
CA ARG A 33 -9.74 -15.97 -8.09
C ARG A 33 -9.95 -14.51 -8.45
N ALA A 34 -11.15 -13.98 -8.23
CA ALA A 34 -11.45 -12.57 -8.46
C ALA A 34 -10.63 -11.67 -7.54
N LEU A 35 -10.50 -12.06 -6.27
CA LEU A 35 -9.67 -11.34 -5.30
C LEU A 35 -8.24 -11.15 -5.81
N ARG A 36 -7.61 -12.22 -6.30
CA ARG A 36 -6.26 -12.14 -6.87
C ARG A 36 -6.17 -11.17 -8.05
N ILE A 37 -7.17 -11.16 -8.93
CA ILE A 37 -7.24 -10.24 -10.08
C ILE A 37 -7.31 -8.80 -9.58
N PHE A 38 -8.14 -8.51 -8.58
CA PHE A 38 -8.33 -7.16 -8.06
C PHE A 38 -7.10 -6.65 -7.30
N LEU A 39 -6.49 -7.50 -6.48
CA LEU A 39 -5.23 -7.18 -5.79
C LEU A 39 -4.13 -6.84 -6.80
N HIS A 40 -3.97 -7.67 -7.83
CA HIS A 40 -3.00 -7.44 -8.90
C HIS A 40 -3.29 -6.15 -9.66
N ALA A 41 -4.55 -5.89 -10.03
CA ALA A 41 -4.94 -4.67 -10.74
C ALA A 41 -4.61 -3.41 -9.94
N GLY A 42 -4.96 -3.37 -8.66
CA GLY A 42 -4.67 -2.23 -7.79
C GLY A 42 -3.17 -1.99 -7.61
N LEU A 43 -2.40 -3.04 -7.31
CA LEU A 43 -0.95 -2.90 -7.11
C LEU A 43 -0.19 -2.59 -8.42
N SER A 44 -0.68 -3.08 -9.56
CA SER A 44 -0.16 -2.72 -10.89
C SER A 44 -0.42 -1.26 -11.25
N ALA A 45 -1.55 -0.69 -10.79
CA ALA A 45 -1.84 0.74 -10.95
C ALA A 45 -1.03 1.62 -9.99
N TYR A 46 -0.76 1.11 -8.78
CA TYR A 46 0.05 1.80 -7.77
C TYR A 46 1.51 2.00 -8.21
N TRP A 47 2.17 0.95 -8.69
CA TRP A 47 3.62 0.97 -8.91
C TRP A 47 4.13 2.07 -9.85
N PRO A 48 3.53 2.30 -11.04
CA PRO A 48 3.94 3.40 -11.93
C PRO A 48 3.86 4.78 -11.27
N LEU A 49 2.92 5.00 -10.35
CA LEU A 49 2.75 6.28 -9.66
C LEU A 49 3.86 6.53 -8.65
N VAL A 50 4.29 5.48 -7.93
CA VAL A 50 5.49 5.54 -7.08
C VAL A 50 6.72 5.90 -7.91
N LYS A 51 6.92 5.18 -9.02
CA LYS A 51 8.07 5.37 -9.90
C LYS A 51 8.12 6.75 -10.55
N ALA A 52 6.97 7.37 -10.79
CA ALA A 52 6.89 8.69 -11.39
C ALA A 52 7.35 9.83 -10.47
N ALA A 53 7.55 9.56 -9.17
CA ALA A 53 7.93 10.59 -8.19
C ALA A 53 8.92 10.07 -7.12
N PRO A 54 10.12 9.57 -7.50
CA PRO A 54 11.10 9.02 -6.55
C PRO A 54 11.55 10.04 -5.50
N GLU A 55 11.71 11.32 -5.87
CA GLU A 55 12.08 12.40 -4.97
C GLU A 55 11.07 12.61 -3.83
N ARG A 56 9.79 12.35 -4.11
CA ARG A 56 8.74 12.41 -3.09
C ARG A 56 8.83 11.24 -2.12
N GLN A 57 9.13 10.04 -2.62
CA GLN A 57 9.30 8.87 -1.77
C GLN A 57 10.48 9.11 -0.81
N VAL A 58 11.60 9.63 -1.31
CA VAL A 58 12.75 10.03 -0.47
C VAL A 58 12.32 11.05 0.59
N ALA A 59 11.62 12.11 0.20
CA ALA A 59 11.15 13.13 1.16
C ALA A 59 10.20 12.57 2.23
N ALA A 60 9.35 11.59 1.89
CA ALA A 60 8.49 10.89 2.83
C ALA A 60 9.32 10.06 3.83
N TYR A 61 10.32 9.31 3.35
CA TYR A 61 11.24 8.57 4.22
C TYR A 61 12.05 9.49 5.14
N GLU A 62 12.54 10.62 4.63
CA GLU A 62 13.27 11.61 5.44
C GLU A 62 12.38 12.17 6.55
N THR A 63 11.13 12.50 6.23
CA THR A 63 10.14 12.96 7.20
C THR A 63 9.90 11.90 8.27
N ALA A 64 9.63 10.65 7.87
CA ALA A 64 9.44 9.54 8.80
C ALA A 64 10.68 9.32 9.70
N LEU A 65 11.87 9.34 9.12
CA LEU A 65 13.13 9.16 9.85
C LEU A 65 13.38 10.30 10.84
N GLN A 66 13.07 11.54 10.46
CA GLN A 66 13.20 12.69 11.35
C GLN A 66 12.29 12.54 12.57
N THR A 67 11.02 12.18 12.36
CA THR A 67 10.08 11.93 13.47
C THR A 67 10.53 10.76 14.34
N LEU A 68 11.07 9.70 13.74
CA LEU A 68 11.63 8.56 14.50
C LEU A 68 12.87 8.97 15.32
N ARG A 69 13.74 9.82 14.78
CA ARG A 69 14.92 10.34 15.52
C ARG A 69 14.52 11.15 16.73
N GLU A 70 13.50 12.00 16.60
CA GLU A 70 12.96 12.78 17.72
C GLU A 70 12.40 11.87 18.82
N ARG A 71 11.63 10.85 18.43
CA ARG A 71 11.08 9.84 19.34
C ARG A 71 12.15 9.07 20.11
N TRP A 72 13.18 8.58 19.42
CA TRP A 72 14.22 7.73 20.00
C TRP A 72 15.44 8.50 20.51
N SER A 73 15.36 9.84 20.55
CA SER A 73 16.37 10.68 21.20
C SER A 73 16.48 10.33 22.70
N PRO A 74 17.65 10.48 23.35
CA PRO A 74 17.83 10.20 24.78
C PRO A 74 16.86 10.95 25.72
N SER A 75 16.25 12.04 25.25
CA SER A 75 15.24 12.83 25.95
C SER A 75 13.79 12.52 25.53
N GLY A 76 13.58 11.57 24.62
CA GLY A 76 12.27 11.17 24.10
C GLY A 76 11.49 10.26 25.05
N GLY A 77 10.16 10.36 25.03
CA GLY A 77 9.27 9.49 25.79
C GLY A 77 9.11 8.09 25.17
N THR A 78 8.80 7.09 25.99
CA THR A 78 8.56 5.69 25.56
C THR A 78 7.20 5.47 24.87
N VAL A 79 6.27 6.43 24.99
CA VAL A 79 4.96 6.44 24.32
C VAL A 79 5.13 6.93 22.89
N GLY A 80 4.55 6.21 21.92
CA GLY A 80 4.74 6.51 20.49
C GLY A 80 4.41 7.96 20.15
N ASP A 81 5.31 8.61 19.38
CA ASP A 81 5.07 9.94 18.86
C ASP A 81 3.75 9.93 18.04
N PRO A 82 2.73 10.72 18.45
CA PRO A 82 1.45 10.80 17.75
C PRO A 82 1.60 11.15 16.27
N THR A 83 2.65 11.90 15.91
CA THR A 83 2.96 12.38 14.56
C THR A 83 3.55 11.26 13.70
N ALA A 84 4.53 10.51 14.22
CA ALA A 84 5.08 9.33 13.52
C ALA A 84 3.98 8.29 13.29
N THR A 85 3.08 8.15 14.26
CA THR A 85 1.97 7.22 14.18
C THR A 85 0.89 7.70 13.19
N ALA A 86 0.74 9.01 12.98
CA ALA A 86 -0.25 9.56 12.04
C ALA A 86 0.08 9.22 10.58
N LEU A 87 1.36 9.34 10.17
CA LEU A 87 1.80 9.01 8.81
C LEU A 87 1.50 7.54 8.45
N PHE A 88 1.87 6.61 9.33
CA PHE A 88 1.59 5.19 9.08
C PHE A 88 0.12 4.84 9.19
N ARG A 89 -0.66 5.53 10.04
CA ARG A 89 -2.12 5.36 10.09
C ARG A 89 -2.80 5.75 8.78
N GLU A 90 -2.39 6.84 8.14
CA GLU A 90 -2.96 7.25 6.86
C GLU A 90 -2.73 6.19 5.77
N LEU A 91 -1.53 5.62 5.73
CA LEU A 91 -1.19 4.53 4.81
C LEU A 91 -1.97 3.25 5.13
N ASP A 92 -2.12 2.92 6.41
CA ASP A 92 -2.92 1.77 6.86
C ASP A 92 -4.40 1.97 6.49
N ASP A 93 -4.97 3.16 6.67
CA ASP A 93 -6.36 3.48 6.31
C ASP A 93 -6.60 3.34 4.79
N GLU A 94 -5.63 3.75 3.97
CA GLU A 94 -5.66 3.54 2.52
C GLU A 94 -5.63 2.07 2.15
N ALA A 95 -4.73 1.33 2.79
CA ALA A 95 -4.60 -0.10 2.60
C ALA A 95 -5.88 -0.85 3.00
N ILE A 96 -6.50 -0.48 4.13
CA ILE A 96 -7.78 -1.02 4.58
C ILE A 96 -8.87 -0.75 3.54
N GLY A 97 -8.95 0.48 3.02
CA GLY A 97 -9.92 0.86 2.00
C GLY A 97 -9.78 0.03 0.73
N PHE A 98 -8.55 -0.13 0.24
CA PHE A 98 -8.21 -0.95 -0.93
C PHE A 98 -8.54 -2.44 -0.71
N LEU A 99 -8.05 -3.05 0.36
CA LEU A 99 -8.27 -4.47 0.67
C LEU A 99 -9.76 -4.76 0.90
N GLY A 100 -10.48 -3.85 1.55
CA GLY A 100 -11.92 -3.93 1.72
C GLY A 100 -12.67 -3.84 0.39
N LEU A 101 -12.23 -2.98 -0.54
CA LEU A 101 -12.81 -2.89 -1.88
C LEU A 101 -12.64 -4.20 -2.65
N CYS A 102 -11.43 -4.76 -2.67
CA CYS A 102 -11.16 -6.03 -3.34
C CYS A 102 -12.06 -7.15 -2.78
N ALA A 103 -12.10 -7.33 -1.46
CA ALA A 103 -12.90 -8.38 -0.83
C ALA A 103 -14.41 -8.24 -1.11
N ARG A 104 -14.95 -7.01 -1.11
CA ARG A 104 -16.35 -6.75 -1.46
C ARG A 104 -16.67 -7.16 -2.88
N HIS A 105 -15.84 -6.77 -3.85
CA HIS A 105 -16.08 -7.11 -5.26
C HIS A 105 -15.88 -8.60 -5.56
N SER A 106 -14.99 -9.28 -4.84
CA SER A 106 -14.73 -10.70 -5.06
C SER A 106 -15.70 -11.63 -4.33
N GLY A 107 -16.48 -11.13 -3.38
CA GLY A 107 -17.32 -11.96 -2.52
C GLY A 107 -16.48 -12.84 -1.58
N THR A 108 -15.36 -12.32 -1.08
CA THR A 108 -14.47 -13.02 -0.15
C THR A 108 -14.45 -12.35 1.22
N GLN A 109 -14.04 -13.10 2.23
CA GLN A 109 -13.75 -12.60 3.57
C GLN A 109 -12.29 -12.82 3.94
N TRP A 110 -11.73 -11.87 4.69
CA TRP A 110 -10.38 -11.97 5.22
C TRP A 110 -10.37 -12.89 6.45
N LEU A 111 -9.36 -13.77 6.55
CA LEU A 111 -9.18 -14.71 7.66
C LEU A 111 -8.61 -14.04 8.92
N GLU A 112 -7.93 -12.91 8.73
CA GLU A 112 -7.28 -12.13 9.77
C GLU A 112 -7.94 -10.75 9.88
N PRO A 113 -7.78 -10.05 11.03
CA PRO A 113 -8.18 -8.65 11.16
C PRO A 113 -7.59 -7.79 10.02
N LEU A 114 -8.44 -6.98 9.39
CA LEU A 114 -8.09 -6.25 8.17
C LEU A 114 -6.97 -5.22 8.39
N ASP A 115 -6.92 -4.63 9.58
CA ASP A 115 -5.83 -3.77 10.04
C ASP A 115 -4.48 -4.50 10.04
N SER A 116 -4.45 -5.75 10.51
CA SER A 116 -3.23 -6.58 10.51
C SER A 116 -2.74 -6.88 9.10
N ILE A 117 -3.67 -7.16 8.17
CA ILE A 117 -3.34 -7.40 6.74
C ILE A 117 -2.85 -6.12 6.07
N ALA A 118 -3.48 -4.98 6.37
CA ALA A 118 -3.09 -3.67 5.87
C ALA A 118 -1.68 -3.30 6.33
N THR A 119 -1.37 -3.41 7.62
CA THR A 119 -0.03 -3.16 8.15
C THR A 119 1.02 -4.07 7.50
N TYR A 120 0.70 -5.35 7.27
CA TYR A 120 1.58 -6.25 6.52
C TYR A 120 1.85 -5.74 5.11
N MET A 121 0.81 -5.39 4.36
CA MET A 121 0.93 -4.87 3.00
C MET A 121 1.77 -3.59 2.93
N VAL A 122 1.47 -2.61 3.80
CA VAL A 122 2.19 -1.33 3.88
C VAL A 122 3.66 -1.55 4.22
N SER A 123 3.97 -2.46 5.14
CA SER A 123 5.34 -2.78 5.54
C SER A 123 6.15 -3.39 4.39
N VAL A 124 5.57 -4.33 3.64
CA VAL A 124 6.22 -4.96 2.48
C VAL A 124 6.46 -3.92 1.39
N LEU A 125 5.46 -3.10 1.07
CA LEU A 125 5.59 -2.06 0.05
C LEU A 125 6.63 -0.99 0.44
N HIS A 126 6.65 -0.54 1.70
CA HIS A 126 7.69 0.38 2.18
C HIS A 126 9.09 -0.21 2.01
N GLY A 127 9.30 -1.47 2.45
CA GLY A 127 10.59 -2.14 2.26
C GLY A 127 11.00 -2.23 0.78
N ALA A 128 10.05 -2.59 -0.09
CA ALA A 128 10.28 -2.71 -1.52
C ALA A 128 10.65 -1.37 -2.17
N VAL A 129 9.89 -0.31 -1.88
CA VAL A 129 10.15 1.04 -2.40
C VAL A 129 11.49 1.57 -1.92
N LEU A 130 11.82 1.40 -0.63
CA LEU A 130 13.11 1.81 -0.09
C LEU A 130 14.28 1.08 -0.77
N ARG A 131 14.14 -0.24 -1.00
CA ARG A 131 15.15 -1.04 -1.70
C ARG A 131 15.31 -0.60 -3.15
N TRP A 132 14.20 -0.33 -3.83
CA TRP A 132 14.18 0.18 -5.21
C TRP A 132 14.82 1.56 -5.33
N LEU A 133 14.57 2.48 -4.38
CA LEU A 133 15.25 3.78 -4.37
C LEU A 133 16.78 3.64 -4.30
N ALA A 134 17.28 2.53 -3.74
CA ALA A 134 18.71 2.28 -3.61
C ALA A 134 19.37 1.67 -4.86
N ASP A 135 18.65 0.85 -5.67
CA ASP A 135 19.23 0.17 -6.84
C ASP A 135 18.51 0.38 -8.18
N GLY A 136 17.34 1.00 -8.19
CA GLY A 136 16.51 1.21 -9.38
C GLY A 136 15.98 -0.08 -10.02
N ASN A 137 15.97 -1.22 -9.32
CA ASN A 137 15.63 -2.50 -9.92
C ASN A 137 14.11 -2.72 -9.96
N ASP A 138 13.49 -2.29 -11.06
CA ASP A 138 12.05 -2.45 -11.32
C ASP A 138 11.61 -3.91 -11.33
N GLU A 139 12.40 -4.80 -11.93
CA GLU A 139 12.06 -6.21 -12.11
C GLU A 139 11.92 -6.91 -10.75
N THR A 140 12.87 -6.67 -9.85
CA THR A 140 12.85 -7.25 -8.50
C THR A 140 11.65 -6.72 -7.71
N THR A 141 11.33 -5.42 -7.83
CA THR A 141 10.18 -4.85 -7.13
C THR A 141 8.85 -5.39 -7.64
N LEU A 142 8.72 -5.61 -8.96
CA LEU A 142 7.54 -6.24 -9.54
C LEU A 142 7.36 -7.67 -9.03
N VAL A 143 8.44 -8.45 -8.90
CA VAL A 143 8.38 -9.79 -8.29
C VAL A 143 7.88 -9.71 -6.84
N VAL A 144 8.36 -8.75 -6.05
CA VAL A 144 7.88 -8.55 -4.66
C VAL A 144 6.38 -8.20 -4.63
N ILE A 145 5.91 -7.37 -5.56
CA ILE A 145 4.49 -7.02 -5.68
C ILE A 145 3.64 -8.25 -6.03
N ASP A 146 4.10 -9.08 -6.97
CA ASP A 146 3.41 -10.32 -7.35
C ASP A 146 3.37 -11.33 -6.20
N ASP A 147 4.47 -11.48 -5.46
CA ASP A 147 4.53 -12.32 -4.27
C ASP A 147 3.58 -11.80 -3.18
N LEU A 148 3.52 -10.48 -2.98
CA LEU A 148 2.58 -9.85 -2.06
C LEU A 148 1.12 -10.15 -2.44
N VAL A 149 0.76 -10.06 -3.73
CA VAL A 149 -0.57 -10.49 -4.21
C VAL A 149 -0.85 -11.94 -3.82
N GLY A 150 0.12 -12.83 -4.04
CA GLY A 150 0.01 -14.25 -3.67
C GLY A 150 -0.22 -14.43 -2.17
N CYS A 151 0.61 -13.81 -1.33
CA CYS A 151 0.50 -13.87 0.13
C CYS A 151 -0.84 -13.33 0.64
N LEU A 152 -1.30 -12.20 0.11
CA LEU A 152 -2.60 -11.62 0.49
C LEU A 152 -3.75 -12.53 0.07
N THR A 153 -3.69 -13.11 -1.13
CA THR A 153 -4.73 -14.04 -1.62
C THR A 153 -4.91 -15.24 -0.66
N LEU A 154 -3.82 -15.75 -0.07
CA LEU A 154 -3.86 -16.85 0.90
C LEU A 154 -4.50 -16.49 2.24
N LYS A 155 -4.68 -15.19 2.53
CA LYS A 155 -5.31 -14.67 3.76
C LYS A 155 -6.82 -14.49 3.62
N ALA A 156 -7.43 -14.98 2.54
CA ALA A 156 -8.86 -14.84 2.29
C ALA A 156 -9.51 -16.17 1.90
N VAL A 157 -10.80 -16.27 2.16
CA VAL A 157 -11.66 -17.38 1.77
C VAL A 157 -12.94 -16.86 1.13
N GLU A 158 -13.65 -17.72 0.41
CA GLU A 158 -14.98 -17.40 -0.10
C GLU A 158 -15.96 -17.17 1.07
N ALA A 159 -16.90 -16.24 0.88
CA ALA A 159 -17.88 -15.86 1.89
C ALA A 159 -18.97 -16.92 2.11
#